data_AF-A0A7S3N3M5-F1
#
_entry.id   AF-A0A7S3N3M5-F1
#
_cell.length_a   1.000
_cell.length_b   1.000
_cell.length_c   1.000
_cell.angle_alpha   90.00
_cell.angle_beta   90.00
_cell.angle_gamma   90.00
#
_symmetry.space_group_name_H-M   'P 1'
#
loop_
_entity.id
_entity.type
_entity.pdbx_description
1 polymer ?
#
loop_
_entity_poly.entity_id
_entity_poly.type
_entity_poly.pdbx_seq_one_letter_code
_entity_poly.pdbx_strand_id
1 'polypeptide(L)'
;MNEGLAASMEEEADFIEKFEEAAKDYTVDYIRKLFKDINTNLLRKFNKSFKHDDKGNLRNWVALEKGQIDDLWNSSKAKADAMFRHFKFIPVEFDFRATPTAGKFTMKNNDSNIVEEEKELSSARRATTGNQFPRLLSEADINRVRDRFNQDTETALDEAKRRQSPGDGNIPAWFYLIFIYFAYDDVLRMCMNPLLFYPMILVVSMLGLLYSMGLGPVMFPMLKGTINMWLRSCKIPIQL
;
A
#
# COMPACT_ATOMS: atom_id res chain seq x y z
N MET A 1 51.17 3.79 32.03
CA MET A 1 50.01 4.11 32.89
C MET A 1 48.75 3.74 32.13
N ASN A 2 48.37 2.47 32.25
CA ASN A 2 47.06 1.94 31.86
C ASN A 2 46.67 1.02 33.00
N GLU A 3 46.44 1.60 34.19
CA GLU A 3 45.74 0.87 35.25
C GLU A 3 44.27 0.87 34.84
N GLY A 4 43.91 -0.10 34.00
CA GLY A 4 42.52 -0.49 33.81
C GLY A 4 41.94 -0.89 35.17
N LEU A 5 40.62 -0.75 35.32
CA LEU A 5 39.89 -1.14 36.51
C LEU A 5 40.41 -2.49 37.03
N ALA A 6 41.07 -2.48 38.19
CA ALA A 6 41.54 -3.69 38.86
C ALA A 6 40.32 -4.37 39.51
N ALA A 7 39.45 -4.92 38.67
CA ALA A 7 38.35 -5.75 39.10
C ALA A 7 38.87 -7.18 39.35
N SER A 8 38.28 -7.87 40.32
CA SER A 8 38.53 -9.29 40.49
C SER A 8 37.95 -10.06 39.29
N MET A 9 38.57 -11.19 38.93
CA MET A 9 38.10 -12.04 37.82
C MET A 9 36.65 -12.51 38.02
N GLU A 10 36.18 -12.54 39.28
CA GLU A 10 34.80 -12.86 39.67
C GLU A 10 33.84 -11.69 39.38
N GLU A 11 34.23 -10.45 39.70
CA GLU A 11 33.45 -9.24 39.37
C GLU A 11 33.34 -9.00 37.87
N GLU A 12 34.39 -9.33 37.09
CA GLU A 12 34.35 -9.25 35.63
C GLU A 12 33.35 -10.26 35.04
N ALA A 13 33.33 -11.50 35.54
CA ALA A 13 32.38 -12.52 35.11
C ALA A 13 30.93 -12.13 35.43
N ASP A 14 30.68 -11.66 36.67
CA ASP A 14 29.37 -11.18 37.11
C ASP A 14 28.87 -9.98 36.28
N PHE A 15 29.78 -9.07 35.92
CA PHE A 15 29.44 -7.93 35.07
C PHE A 15 29.05 -8.38 33.66
N ILE A 16 29.82 -9.29 33.06
CA ILE A 16 29.53 -9.80 31.71
C ILE A 16 28.18 -10.52 31.69
N GLU A 17 27.87 -11.34 32.69
CA GLU A 17 26.59 -12.04 32.79
C GLU A 17 25.42 -11.06 32.89
N LYS A 18 25.51 -10.06 33.80
CA LYS A 18 24.48 -9.02 33.95
C LYS A 18 24.32 -8.16 32.70
N PHE A 19 25.44 -7.85 32.03
CA PHE A 19 25.41 -7.10 30.77
C PHE A 19 24.75 -7.92 29.65
N GLU A 20 25.05 -9.21 29.56
CA GLU A 20 24.45 -10.10 28.57
C GLU A 20 22.93 -10.26 28.79
N GLU A 21 22.50 -10.42 30.05
CA GLU A 21 21.08 -10.46 30.42
C GLU A 21 20.38 -9.13 30.05
N ALA A 22 20.96 -7.99 30.44
CA ALA A 22 20.41 -6.67 30.11
C ALA A 22 20.35 -6.41 28.59
N ALA A 23 21.35 -6.85 27.83
CA ALA A 23 21.38 -6.72 26.37
C ALA A 23 20.29 -7.59 25.70
N LYS A 24 20.05 -8.81 26.22
CA LYS A 24 18.97 -9.68 25.75
C LYS A 24 17.61 -9.05 26.01
N ASP A 25 17.36 -8.58 27.23
CA ASP A 25 16.11 -7.94 27.61
C ASP A 25 15.84 -6.69 26.77
N TYR A 26 16.83 -5.82 26.62
CA TYR A 26 16.74 -4.64 25.76
C TYR A 26 16.40 -4.99 24.32
N THR A 27 17.02 -6.04 23.77
CA THR A 27 16.79 -6.47 22.39
C THR A 27 15.38 -7.03 22.21
N VAL A 28 14.91 -7.84 23.16
CA VAL A 28 13.53 -8.37 23.14
C VAL A 28 12.51 -7.24 23.20
N ASP A 29 12.70 -6.27 24.09
CA ASP A 29 11.79 -5.13 24.22
C ASP A 29 11.81 -4.21 23.00
N TYR A 30 12.99 -3.98 22.41
CA TYR A 30 13.12 -3.23 21.17
C TYR A 30 12.38 -3.93 20.02
N ILE A 31 12.54 -5.24 19.89
CA ILE A 31 11.83 -6.03 18.88
C ILE A 31 10.32 -5.99 19.12
N ARG A 32 9.84 -6.17 20.36
CA ARG A 32 8.40 -6.03 20.69
C ARG A 32 7.83 -4.67 20.29
N LYS A 33 8.60 -3.60 20.50
CA LYS A 33 8.19 -2.24 20.10
C LYS A 33 8.05 -2.11 18.58
N LEU A 34 8.97 -2.69 17.80
CA LEU A 34 8.87 -2.73 16.34
C LEU A 34 7.68 -3.56 15.85
N PHE A 35 7.37 -4.66 16.54
CA PHE A 35 6.22 -5.50 16.23
C PHE A 35 4.87 -4.82 16.52
N LYS A 36 4.81 -3.87 17.46
CA LYS A 36 3.57 -3.11 17.73
C LYS A 36 3.05 -2.38 16.49
N ASP A 37 3.96 -1.88 15.65
CA ASP A 37 3.63 -1.12 14.43
C ASP A 37 3.67 -1.98 13.16
N ILE A 38 3.74 -3.30 13.30
CA ILE A 38 3.92 -4.19 12.16
C ILE A 38 2.73 -4.16 11.20
N ASN A 39 1.50 -4.08 11.73
CA ASN A 39 0.30 -4.00 10.91
C ASN A 39 0.34 -2.75 10.03
N THR A 40 0.70 -1.60 10.61
CA THR A 40 0.83 -0.33 9.88
C THR A 40 1.89 -0.43 8.79
N ASN A 41 3.02 -1.08 9.05
CA ASN A 41 4.08 -1.28 8.06
C ASN A 41 3.68 -2.23 6.92
N LEU A 42 2.99 -3.34 7.25
CA LEU A 42 2.45 -4.28 6.27
C LEU A 42 1.40 -3.60 5.40
N LEU A 43 0.47 -2.86 6.01
CA LEU A 43 -0.56 -2.11 5.30
C LEU A 43 0.04 -1.03 4.41
N ARG A 44 1.10 -0.35 4.84
CA ARG A 44 1.83 0.62 4.01
C ARG A 44 2.46 -0.06 2.78
N LYS A 45 3.09 -1.23 2.94
CA LYS A 45 3.64 -2.00 1.82
C LYS A 45 2.55 -2.49 0.87
N PHE A 46 1.45 -3.01 1.41
CA PHE A 46 0.28 -3.42 0.64
C PHE A 46 -0.31 -2.25 -0.16
N ASN A 47 -0.55 -1.10 0.49
CA ASN A 47 -1.07 0.09 -0.18
C ASN A 47 -0.11 0.62 -1.26
N LYS A 48 1.19 0.47 -1.07
CA LYS A 48 2.17 0.82 -2.10
C LYS A 48 2.02 -0.06 -3.34
N SER A 49 1.85 -1.37 -3.19
CA SER A 49 1.70 -2.28 -4.35
C SER A 49 0.29 -2.25 -4.95
N PHE A 50 -0.74 -2.04 -4.13
CA PHE A 50 -2.13 -2.09 -4.54
C PHE A 50 -2.60 -0.74 -5.10
N LYS A 51 -2.40 0.36 -4.36
CA LYS A 51 -2.92 1.69 -4.73
C LYS A 51 -2.05 2.42 -5.76
N HIS A 52 -0.78 2.02 -5.93
CA HIS A 52 0.13 2.68 -6.86
C HIS A 52 0.46 1.78 -8.06
N ASP A 53 0.80 2.40 -9.18
CA ASP A 53 1.37 1.74 -10.34
C ASP A 53 2.89 1.54 -10.19
N ASP A 54 3.51 0.88 -11.19
CA ASP A 54 4.95 0.63 -11.20
C ASP A 54 5.78 1.94 -11.28
N LYS A 55 5.15 3.06 -11.66
CA LYS A 55 5.74 4.40 -11.74
C LYS A 55 5.55 5.19 -10.44
N GLY A 56 4.86 4.63 -9.44
CA GLY A 56 4.57 5.28 -8.16
C GLY A 56 3.41 6.27 -8.19
N ASN A 57 2.63 6.34 -9.27
CA ASN A 57 1.42 7.17 -9.35
C ASN A 57 0.21 6.43 -8.78
N LEU A 58 -0.81 7.19 -8.35
CA LEU A 58 -2.10 6.62 -7.96
C LEU A 58 -2.75 5.90 -9.14
N ARG A 59 -3.16 4.66 -8.91
CA ARG A 59 -3.79 3.82 -9.93
C ARG A 59 -5.17 4.35 -10.31
N ASN A 60 -5.44 4.40 -11.60
CA ASN A 60 -6.76 4.79 -12.12
C ASN A 60 -7.72 3.58 -12.10
N TRP A 61 -8.48 3.42 -11.02
CA TRP A 61 -9.40 2.31 -10.82
C TRP A 61 -10.49 2.18 -11.90
N VAL A 62 -10.90 3.28 -12.53
CA VAL A 62 -11.95 3.30 -13.56
C VAL A 62 -11.49 2.64 -14.86
N ALA A 63 -10.18 2.73 -15.15
CA ALA A 63 -9.60 2.17 -16.37
C ALA A 63 -9.29 0.65 -16.26
N LEU A 64 -9.40 0.06 -15.06
CA LEU A 64 -9.19 -1.37 -14.88
C LEU A 64 -10.45 -2.17 -15.25
N GLU A 65 -10.23 -3.35 -15.82
CA GLU A 65 -11.31 -4.27 -16.13
C GLU A 65 -11.93 -4.91 -14.87
N LYS A 66 -13.17 -5.38 -14.99
CA LYS A 66 -13.85 -6.12 -13.93
C LYS A 66 -13.15 -7.47 -13.73
N GLY A 67 -12.35 -7.57 -12.66
CA GLY A 67 -11.58 -8.77 -12.30
C GLY A 67 -10.10 -8.47 -12.01
N GLN A 68 -9.50 -7.49 -12.71
CA GLN A 68 -8.10 -7.14 -12.50
C GLN A 68 -7.82 -6.56 -11.10
N ILE A 69 -8.83 -5.94 -10.47
CA ILE A 69 -8.72 -5.42 -9.10
C ILE A 69 -8.56 -6.59 -8.11
N ASP A 70 -9.32 -7.67 -8.28
CA ASP A 70 -9.26 -8.85 -7.42
C ASP A 70 -7.91 -9.57 -7.60
N ASP A 71 -7.42 -9.68 -8.84
CA ASP A 71 -6.10 -10.26 -9.12
C ASP A 71 -4.96 -9.43 -8.51
N LEU A 72 -5.05 -8.10 -8.61
CA LEU A 72 -4.05 -7.19 -8.02
C LEU A 72 -4.07 -7.25 -6.49
N TRP A 73 -5.26 -7.38 -5.91
CA TRP A 73 -5.44 -7.57 -4.47
C TRP A 73 -4.83 -8.89 -4.02
N ASN A 74 -5.14 -10.00 -4.71
CA ASN A 74 -4.58 -11.32 -4.42
C ASN A 74 -3.05 -11.33 -4.51
N SER A 75 -2.48 -10.72 -5.56
CA SER A 75 -1.03 -10.60 -5.74
C SER A 75 -0.37 -9.76 -4.63
N SER A 76 -0.99 -8.62 -4.28
CA SER A 76 -0.48 -7.76 -3.21
C SER A 76 -0.60 -8.40 -1.83
N LYS A 77 -1.69 -9.11 -1.57
CA LYS A 77 -1.93 -9.86 -0.33
C LYS A 77 -0.95 -11.02 -0.20
N ALA A 78 -0.70 -11.79 -1.26
CA ALA A 78 0.27 -12.88 -1.26
C ALA A 78 1.70 -12.42 -0.90
N LYS A 79 2.11 -11.23 -1.39
CA LYS A 79 3.40 -10.62 -1.01
C LYS A 79 3.47 -10.28 0.48
N ALA A 80 2.37 -9.82 1.07
CA ALA A 80 2.29 -9.56 2.50
C ALA A 80 2.27 -10.86 3.32
N ASP A 81 1.49 -11.86 2.89
CA ASP A 81 1.41 -13.19 3.50
C ASP A 81 2.75 -13.92 3.52
N ALA A 82 3.59 -13.73 2.49
CA ALA A 82 4.95 -14.26 2.48
C ALA A 82 5.82 -13.69 3.62
N MET A 83 5.64 -12.41 4.00
CA MET A 83 6.38 -11.79 5.10
C MET A 83 6.01 -12.37 6.47
N PHE A 84 4.76 -12.83 6.66
CA PHE A 84 4.34 -13.44 7.93
C PHE A 84 5.13 -14.71 8.28
N ARG A 85 5.65 -15.44 7.29
CA ARG A 85 6.50 -16.63 7.52
C ARG A 85 7.79 -16.28 8.25
N HIS A 86 8.34 -15.09 8.01
CA HIS A 86 9.58 -14.62 8.62
C HIS A 86 9.37 -14.05 10.03
N PHE A 87 8.15 -13.70 10.41
CA PHE A 87 7.86 -13.23 11.77
C PHE A 87 7.81 -14.35 12.81
N LYS A 88 7.66 -15.61 12.39
CA LYS A 88 7.58 -16.75 13.31
C LYS A 88 8.90 -17.02 14.04
N PHE A 89 10.03 -16.81 13.35
CA PHE A 89 11.36 -17.06 13.89
C PHE A 89 12.32 -15.98 13.39
N ILE A 90 12.70 -15.06 14.27
CA ILE A 90 13.88 -14.22 14.06
C ILE A 90 14.98 -14.86 14.91
N PRO A 91 15.90 -15.64 14.32
CA PRO A 91 17.10 -16.05 15.03
C PRO A 91 17.93 -14.79 15.26
N VAL A 92 18.14 -14.42 16.53
CA VAL A 92 19.09 -13.36 16.90
C VAL A 92 20.36 -14.08 17.33
N GLU A 93 21.31 -14.21 16.42
CA GLU A 93 22.62 -14.75 16.76
C GLU A 93 23.40 -13.72 17.59
N PHE A 94 23.47 -13.95 18.90
CA PHE A 94 24.39 -13.25 19.77
C PHE A 94 25.66 -14.08 19.91
N ASP A 95 26.66 -13.80 19.07
CA ASP A 95 27.99 -14.35 19.27
C ASP A 95 28.82 -13.35 20.09
N PHE A 96 28.67 -13.38 21.41
CA PHE A 96 29.49 -12.57 22.32
C PHE A 96 30.88 -13.17 22.57
N ARG A 97 31.17 -14.35 22.01
CA ARG A 97 32.53 -14.92 21.99
C ARG A 97 33.33 -14.40 20.80
N ALA A 98 33.37 -13.08 20.65
CA ALA A 98 34.51 -12.46 20.00
C ALA A 98 35.71 -12.66 20.93
N THR A 99 36.47 -13.74 20.68
CA THR A 99 37.88 -13.75 21.05
C THR A 99 38.49 -12.40 20.66
N PRO A 100 39.34 -11.78 21.48
CA PRO A 100 40.00 -10.54 21.13
C PRO A 100 41.05 -10.84 20.05
N THR A 101 40.60 -11.10 18.83
CA THR A 101 41.49 -11.19 17.68
C THR A 101 41.72 -9.78 17.22
N ALA A 102 42.84 -9.23 17.68
CA ALA A 102 43.40 -8.00 17.14
C ALA A 102 43.42 -8.06 15.61
N GLY A 103 42.66 -7.15 14.98
CA GLY A 103 42.85 -6.67 13.62
C GLY A 103 42.89 -7.70 12.48
N LYS A 104 41.82 -7.76 11.69
CA LYS A 104 41.85 -7.46 10.24
C LYS A 104 40.47 -7.69 9.62
N PHE A 105 39.87 -6.60 9.18
CA PHE A 105 38.85 -6.64 8.13
C PHE A 105 39.54 -7.10 6.83
N THR A 106 39.11 -8.24 6.27
CA THR A 106 39.35 -8.54 4.86
C THR A 106 38.09 -9.14 4.23
N MET A 107 37.60 -8.47 3.18
CA MET A 107 36.54 -8.95 2.30
C MET A 107 37.04 -10.06 1.35
N LYS A 108 36.11 -10.99 1.06
CA LYS A 108 35.99 -11.86 -0.13
C LYS A 108 37.15 -12.80 -0.50
N ASN A 109 36.87 -14.11 -0.56
CA ASN A 109 36.52 -14.78 -1.84
C ASN A 109 36.09 -16.25 -1.65
N ASN A 110 35.20 -16.70 -2.56
CA ASN A 110 34.98 -18.10 -2.94
C ASN A 110 36.33 -18.79 -3.22
N ASP A 111 36.57 -20.01 -2.71
CA ASP A 111 36.33 -21.25 -3.45
C ASP A 111 36.67 -22.49 -2.58
N SER A 112 36.23 -23.62 -3.09
CA SER A 112 36.06 -24.96 -2.56
C SER A 112 37.31 -25.78 -2.10
N ASN A 113 36.99 -26.76 -1.24
CA ASN A 113 37.53 -28.14 -1.12
C ASN A 113 38.61 -28.52 -0.06
N ILE A 114 38.18 -29.50 0.79
CA ILE A 114 38.89 -30.75 1.19
C ILE A 114 40.00 -30.60 2.27
N VAL A 115 40.17 -31.41 3.33
CA VAL A 115 39.50 -32.60 3.92
C VAL A 115 40.09 -32.81 5.34
N GLU A 116 39.27 -33.43 6.21
CA GLU A 116 39.58 -34.28 7.38
C GLU A 116 40.97 -34.26 8.03
N GLU A 117 41.05 -33.78 9.27
CA GLU A 117 41.69 -34.52 10.38
C GLU A 117 41.40 -33.79 11.71
N GLU A 118 40.60 -34.42 12.57
CA GLU A 118 40.52 -34.27 14.05
C GLU A 118 39.13 -34.72 14.51
N LYS A 119 38.90 -36.01 14.31
CA LYS A 119 37.87 -36.78 14.99
C LYS A 119 38.54 -37.35 16.25
N GLU A 120 37.81 -37.35 17.35
CA GLU A 120 38.11 -38.08 18.60
C GLU A 120 38.95 -37.37 19.67
N LEU A 121 38.45 -36.27 20.26
CA LEU A 121 38.56 -36.04 21.73
C LEU A 121 37.71 -34.87 22.27
N SER A 122 36.39 -34.85 22.05
CA SER A 122 35.51 -33.93 22.81
C SER A 122 34.04 -34.35 22.83
N SER A 123 33.79 -35.66 22.92
CA SER A 123 32.47 -36.26 23.18
C SER A 123 31.98 -36.13 24.64
N ALA A 124 32.41 -35.08 25.37
CA ALA A 124 32.05 -34.87 26.77
C ALA A 124 31.66 -33.42 27.14
N ARG A 125 31.32 -32.55 26.17
CA ARG A 125 30.55 -31.34 26.46
C ARG A 125 29.08 -31.62 26.22
N ARG A 126 28.41 -31.90 27.34
CA ARG A 126 26.96 -31.96 27.51
C ARG A 126 26.26 -31.06 26.49
N ALA A 127 25.35 -31.67 25.75
CA ALA A 127 24.21 -31.02 25.13
C ALA A 127 23.48 -30.21 26.21
N THR A 128 23.90 -28.98 26.44
CA THR A 128 23.10 -27.98 27.12
C THR A 128 22.03 -27.58 26.13
N THR A 129 20.87 -28.19 26.34
CA THR A 129 19.53 -27.76 25.95
C THR A 129 19.54 -26.46 25.15
N GLY A 130 19.24 -26.57 23.85
CA GLY A 130 19.33 -25.47 22.90
C GLY A 130 18.76 -24.18 23.42
N ASN A 131 19.51 -23.10 23.20
CA ASN A 131 19.10 -21.71 23.30
C ASN A 131 17.91 -21.46 22.36
N GLN A 132 16.73 -21.97 22.73
CA GLN A 132 15.47 -21.58 22.12
C GLN A 132 15.21 -20.17 22.61
N PHE A 133 15.61 -19.19 21.80
CA PHE A 133 15.27 -17.79 22.02
C PHE A 133 13.76 -17.67 22.32
N PRO A 134 13.36 -16.74 23.21
CA PRO A 134 11.96 -16.53 23.52
C PRO A 134 11.23 -16.24 22.21
N ARG A 135 10.20 -17.04 21.91
CA ARG A 135 9.27 -16.78 20.81
C ARG A 135 8.82 -15.33 20.94
N LEU A 136 9.29 -14.47 20.03
CA LEU A 136 9.09 -13.01 20.09
C LEU A 136 7.61 -12.63 20.05
N LEU A 137 6.81 -13.45 19.39
CA LEU A 137 5.35 -13.39 19.38
C LEU A 137 4.77 -14.78 19.55
N SER A 138 3.67 -14.85 20.30
CA SER A 138 2.86 -16.06 20.33
C SER A 138 2.18 -16.27 18.98
N GLU A 139 1.83 -17.51 18.65
CA GLU A 139 1.03 -17.78 17.44
C GLU A 139 -0.31 -17.04 17.48
N ALA A 140 -0.84 -16.78 18.68
CA ALA A 140 -2.06 -15.99 18.88
C ALA A 140 -1.87 -14.52 18.47
N ASP A 141 -0.72 -13.91 18.76
CA ASP A 141 -0.44 -12.51 18.37
C ASP A 141 -0.25 -12.38 16.87
N ILE A 142 0.43 -13.35 16.25
CA ILE A 142 0.58 -13.41 14.78
C ILE A 142 -0.79 -13.52 14.12
N ASN A 143 -1.67 -14.39 14.63
CA ASN A 143 -3.03 -14.53 14.12
C ASN A 143 -3.83 -13.24 14.28
N ARG A 144 -3.76 -12.56 15.44
CA ARG A 144 -4.42 -11.26 15.64
C ARG A 144 -3.95 -10.19 14.64
N VAL A 145 -2.65 -10.11 14.39
CA VAL A 145 -2.10 -9.19 13.38
C VAL A 145 -2.59 -9.58 11.99
N ARG A 146 -2.63 -10.86 11.67
CA ARG A 146 -3.11 -11.36 10.38
C ARG A 146 -4.58 -11.06 10.15
N ASP A 147 -5.42 -11.27 11.15
CA ASP A 147 -6.86 -10.99 11.07
C ASP A 147 -7.13 -9.51 10.87
N ARG A 148 -6.43 -8.66 11.63
CA ARG A 148 -6.50 -7.20 11.47
C ARG A 148 -6.02 -6.75 10.09
N PHE A 149 -4.90 -7.31 9.62
CA PHE A 149 -4.38 -7.04 8.29
C PHE A 149 -5.38 -7.45 7.21
N ASN A 150 -5.99 -8.63 7.32
CA ASN A 150 -7.01 -9.10 6.39
C ASN A 150 -8.19 -8.11 6.32
N GLN A 151 -8.73 -7.70 7.47
CA GLN A 151 -9.81 -6.72 7.56
C GLN A 151 -9.44 -5.37 6.90
N ASP A 152 -8.23 -4.87 7.16
CA ASP A 152 -7.74 -3.61 6.57
C ASP A 152 -7.60 -3.74 5.04
N THR A 153 -7.12 -4.89 4.55
CA THR A 153 -6.97 -5.13 3.10
C THR A 153 -8.30 -5.34 2.37
N GLU A 154 -9.30 -5.94 3.02
CA GLU A 154 -10.66 -6.09 2.47
C GLU A 154 -11.34 -4.72 2.36
N THR A 155 -11.20 -3.88 3.40
CA THR A 155 -11.69 -2.50 3.35
C THR A 155 -11.09 -1.72 2.18
N ALA A 156 -9.79 -1.92 1.91
CA ALA A 156 -9.13 -1.30 0.76
C ALA A 156 -9.63 -1.84 -0.60
N LEU A 157 -9.99 -3.12 -0.67
CA LEU A 157 -10.59 -3.73 -1.87
C LEU A 157 -11.97 -3.14 -2.16
N ASP A 158 -12.82 -3.05 -1.14
CA ASP A 158 -14.17 -2.49 -1.26
C ASP A 158 -14.11 -1.01 -1.67
N GLU A 159 -13.17 -0.26 -1.10
CA GLU A 159 -12.90 1.12 -1.50
C GLU A 159 -12.51 1.21 -3.00
N ALA A 160 -11.63 0.31 -3.47
CA ALA A 160 -11.22 0.27 -4.87
C ALA A 160 -12.38 -0.10 -5.81
N LYS A 161 -13.21 -1.10 -5.45
CA LYS A 161 -14.41 -1.50 -6.21
C LYS A 161 -15.43 -0.36 -6.29
N ARG A 162 -15.64 0.36 -5.18
CA ARG A 162 -16.51 1.54 -5.14
C ARG A 162 -16.00 2.68 -6.03
N ARG A 163 -14.68 2.83 -6.16
CA ARG A 163 -14.06 3.83 -7.05
C ARG A 163 -14.08 3.42 -8.52
N GLN A 164 -14.07 2.11 -8.83
CA GLN A 164 -14.16 1.58 -10.19
C GLN A 164 -15.53 1.82 -10.81
N SER A 165 -16.58 1.74 -10.00
CA SER A 165 -17.93 2.18 -10.36
C SER A 165 -18.15 3.55 -9.73
N PRO A 166 -17.55 4.65 -10.24
CA PRO A 166 -17.90 5.99 -9.78
C PRO A 166 -19.41 6.07 -9.98
N GLY A 167 -20.16 6.04 -8.87
CA GLY A 167 -21.57 5.67 -8.88
C GLY A 167 -22.23 6.36 -10.04
N ASP A 168 -22.79 5.56 -10.97
CA ASP A 168 -23.44 6.07 -12.16
C ASP A 168 -24.33 7.21 -11.69
N GLY A 169 -23.87 8.44 -11.92
CA GLY A 169 -24.60 9.66 -11.61
C GLY A 169 -25.75 9.81 -12.59
N ASN A 170 -26.35 8.69 -12.97
CA ASN A 170 -27.61 8.58 -13.69
C ASN A 170 -28.65 9.08 -12.71
N ILE A 171 -28.77 10.40 -12.69
CA ILE A 171 -29.95 11.12 -12.26
C ILE A 171 -31.14 10.30 -12.80
N PRO A 172 -31.99 9.75 -11.92
CA PRO A 172 -33.07 8.89 -12.34
C PRO A 172 -33.91 9.56 -13.43
N ALA A 173 -34.35 8.79 -14.43
CA ALA A 173 -35.01 9.35 -15.60
C ALA A 173 -36.21 10.26 -15.25
N TRP A 174 -36.93 9.95 -14.17
CA TRP A 174 -38.05 10.76 -13.67
C TRP A 174 -37.64 12.15 -13.17
N PHE A 175 -36.40 12.31 -12.70
CA PHE A 175 -35.89 13.59 -12.23
C PHE A 175 -35.74 14.59 -13.38
N TYR A 176 -35.48 14.13 -14.62
CA TYR A 176 -35.53 14.98 -15.81
C TYR A 176 -36.95 15.51 -16.08
N LEU A 177 -37.99 14.72 -15.80
CA LEU A 177 -39.38 15.20 -15.94
C LEU A 177 -39.70 16.32 -14.95
N ILE A 178 -39.19 16.21 -13.72
CA ILE A 178 -39.31 17.28 -12.72
C ILE A 178 -38.54 18.53 -13.15
N PHE A 179 -37.32 18.34 -13.66
CA PHE A 179 -36.53 19.45 -14.20
C PHE A 179 -37.26 20.18 -15.33
N ILE A 180 -37.87 19.43 -16.26
CA ILE A 180 -38.68 20.00 -17.34
C ILE A 180 -39.89 20.75 -16.76
N TYR A 181 -40.58 20.18 -15.78
CA TYR A 181 -41.74 20.83 -15.14
C TYR A 181 -41.36 22.16 -14.48
N PHE A 182 -40.25 22.21 -13.74
CA PHE A 182 -39.77 23.44 -13.11
C PHE A 182 -39.25 24.46 -14.14
N ALA A 183 -38.48 24.01 -15.12
CA ALA A 183 -37.94 24.87 -16.17
C ALA A 183 -39.02 25.40 -17.12
N TYR A 184 -40.19 24.75 -17.19
CA TYR A 184 -41.25 25.11 -18.13
C TYR A 184 -41.74 26.55 -17.95
N ASP A 185 -41.96 27.02 -16.71
CA ASP A 185 -42.43 28.39 -16.46
C ASP A 185 -41.41 29.45 -16.92
N ASP A 186 -40.12 29.22 -16.63
CA ASP A 186 -39.05 30.10 -17.06
C ASP A 186 -38.86 30.09 -18.59
N VAL A 187 -38.95 28.91 -19.21
CA VAL A 187 -38.87 28.77 -20.68
C VAL A 187 -40.05 29.47 -21.35
N LEU A 188 -41.26 29.33 -20.83
CA LEU A 188 -42.43 30.07 -21.34
C LEU A 188 -42.26 31.58 -21.19
N ARG A 189 -41.78 32.03 -20.03
CA ARG A 189 -41.51 33.46 -19.78
C ARG A 189 -40.44 34.01 -20.73
N MET A 190 -39.40 33.22 -21.03
CA MET A 190 -38.41 33.56 -22.05
C MET A 190 -39.04 33.65 -23.44
N CYS A 191 -39.95 32.74 -23.80
CA CYS A 191 -40.66 32.76 -25.08
C CYS A 191 -41.65 33.93 -25.21
N MET A 192 -42.23 34.40 -24.10
CA MET A 192 -43.11 35.58 -24.09
C MET A 192 -42.34 36.90 -24.24
N ASN A 193 -41.02 36.90 -23.95
CA ASN A 193 -40.20 38.08 -24.16
C ASN A 193 -39.67 38.12 -25.61
N PRO A 194 -40.16 39.04 -26.47
CA PRO A 194 -39.75 39.09 -27.87
C PRO A 194 -38.24 39.27 -28.04
N LEU A 195 -37.57 39.96 -27.11
CA LEU A 195 -36.13 40.23 -27.19
C LEU A 195 -35.28 38.96 -26.99
N LEU A 196 -35.75 37.99 -26.20
CA LEU A 196 -35.06 36.71 -25.97
C LEU A 196 -35.50 35.63 -26.95
N PHE A 197 -36.76 35.68 -27.40
CA PHE A 197 -37.35 34.69 -28.30
C PHE A 197 -36.70 34.67 -29.69
N TYR A 198 -36.53 35.83 -30.33
CA TYR A 198 -35.95 35.92 -31.67
C TYR A 198 -34.54 35.31 -31.80
N PRO A 199 -33.56 35.63 -30.93
CA PRO A 199 -32.24 35.02 -31.03
C PRO A 199 -32.27 33.51 -30.74
N MET A 200 -33.14 33.05 -29.83
CA MET A 200 -33.26 31.62 -29.50
C MET A 200 -33.77 30.81 -30.71
N ILE A 201 -34.83 31.29 -31.37
CA ILE A 201 -35.32 30.69 -32.62
C ILE A 201 -34.33 30.79 -33.76
N LEU A 202 -33.56 31.87 -33.85
CA LEU A 202 -32.50 31.98 -34.84
C LEU A 202 -31.45 30.89 -34.65
N VAL A 203 -31.03 30.61 -33.41
CA VAL A 203 -30.10 29.52 -33.10
C VAL A 203 -30.70 28.16 -33.42
N VAL A 204 -31.96 27.90 -33.01
CA VAL A 204 -32.63 26.63 -33.28
C VAL A 204 -32.82 26.39 -34.78
N SER A 205 -33.20 27.42 -35.54
CA SER A 205 -33.35 27.33 -37.00
C SER A 205 -32.01 27.14 -37.70
N MET A 206 -30.95 27.81 -37.26
CA MET A 206 -29.60 27.60 -37.78
C MET A 206 -29.12 26.16 -37.54
N LEU A 207 -29.36 25.61 -36.34
CA LEU A 207 -29.08 24.21 -36.02
C LEU A 207 -29.91 23.24 -36.88
N GLY A 208 -31.19 23.53 -37.10
CA GLY A 208 -32.05 22.74 -37.97
C GLY A 208 -31.58 22.72 -39.43
N LEU A 209 -31.08 23.86 -39.92
CA LEU A 209 -30.53 24.00 -41.27
C LEU A 209 -29.18 23.28 -41.40
N LEU A 210 -28.30 23.40 -40.41
CA LEU A 210 -27.06 22.62 -40.33
C LEU A 210 -27.31 21.11 -40.30
N TYR A 211 -28.37 20.70 -39.60
CA TYR A 211 -28.78 19.30 -39.56
C TYR A 211 -29.32 18.85 -40.93
N SER A 212 -30.18 19.64 -41.57
CA SER A 212 -30.76 19.30 -42.88
C SER A 212 -29.73 19.26 -44.02
N MET A 213 -28.63 20.01 -43.91
CA MET A 213 -27.48 19.95 -44.82
C MET A 213 -26.58 18.72 -44.61
N GLY A 214 -26.88 17.85 -43.64
CA GLY A 214 -26.10 16.64 -43.37
C GLY A 214 -24.80 16.88 -42.60
N LEU A 215 -24.59 18.09 -42.05
CA LEU A 215 -23.42 18.44 -41.24
C LEU A 215 -23.59 18.07 -39.76
N GLY A 216 -24.79 17.62 -39.35
CA GLY A 216 -25.08 17.19 -37.98
C GLY A 216 -24.07 16.18 -37.40
N PRO A 217 -23.76 15.07 -38.09
CA PRO A 217 -22.81 14.06 -37.62
C PRO A 217 -21.37 14.57 -37.46
N VAL A 218 -20.97 15.61 -38.21
CA VAL A 218 -19.62 16.19 -38.17
C VAL A 218 -19.51 17.24 -37.06
N MET A 219 -20.56 18.03 -36.86
CA MET A 219 -20.59 19.10 -35.84
C MET A 219 -20.68 18.55 -34.42
N PHE A 220 -21.41 17.45 -34.20
CA PHE A 220 -21.62 16.89 -32.87
C PHE A 220 -20.32 16.53 -32.11
N PRO A 221 -19.35 15.80 -32.71
CA PRO A 221 -18.08 15.51 -32.05
C PRO A 221 -17.21 16.77 -31.86
N MET A 222 -17.25 17.73 -32.80
CA MET A 222 -16.51 18.99 -32.69
C MET A 222 -17.06 19.86 -31.55
N LEU A 223 -18.38 19.97 -31.44
CA LEU A 223 -19.05 20.70 -30.36
C LEU A 223 -18.75 20.09 -28.99
N LYS A 224 -18.79 18.75 -28.90
CA LYS A 224 -18.35 18.02 -27.69
C LYS A 224 -16.90 18.36 -27.34
N GLY A 225 -15.99 18.38 -28.31
CA GLY A 225 -14.59 18.74 -28.10
C GLY A 225 -14.42 20.16 -27.54
N THR A 226 -15.10 21.15 -28.14
CA THR A 226 -15.04 22.55 -27.72
C THR A 226 -15.63 22.75 -26.31
N ILE A 227 -16.77 22.12 -26.01
CA ILE A 227 -17.40 22.19 -24.67
C ILE A 227 -16.48 21.55 -23.63
N ASN A 228 -15.86 20.41 -23.93
CA ASN A 228 -14.96 19.73 -23.02
C ASN A 228 -13.69 20.57 -22.75
N MET A 229 -13.13 21.25 -23.76
CA MET A 229 -12.02 22.20 -23.56
C MET A 229 -12.42 23.42 -22.72
N TRP A 230 -13.62 23.96 -22.94
CA TRP A 230 -14.13 25.09 -22.16
C TRP A 230 -14.39 24.71 -20.69
N LEU A 231 -15.03 23.56 -20.45
CA LEU A 231 -15.27 23.03 -19.10
C LEU A 231 -13.96 22.73 -18.34
N ARG A 232 -12.94 22.20 -19.04
CA ARG A 232 -11.60 22.02 -18.48
C ARG A 232 -10.95 23.35 -18.12
N SER A 233 -11.17 24.40 -18.92
CA SER A 233 -10.69 25.77 -18.61
C SER A 233 -11.35 26.34 -17.35
N CYS A 234 -12.59 25.92 -17.05
CA CYS A 234 -13.30 26.24 -15.80
C CYS A 234 -12.93 25.35 -14.60
N LYS A 235 -11.92 24.46 -14.72
CA LYS A 235 -11.47 23.51 -13.67
C LYS A 235 -12.56 22.55 -13.15
N ILE A 236 -13.60 22.27 -13.93
CA ILE A 236 -14.63 21.28 -13.56
C ILE A 236 -14.27 19.95 -14.23
N PRO A 237 -13.89 18.88 -13.48
CA PRO A 237 -13.56 17.59 -14.06
C PRO A 237 -14.83 16.79 -14.32
N ILE A 238 -15.46 16.96 -15.50
CA ILE A 238 -16.50 16.06 -15.99
C ILE A 238 -16.01 15.42 -17.29
N GLN A 239 -16.02 14.08 -17.35
CA GLN A 239 -15.85 13.33 -18.58
C GLN A 239 -17.25 13.10 -19.17
N LEU A 240 -17.49 13.63 -20.37
CA LEU A 240 -18.75 13.62 -21.14
C LEU A 240 -18.56 12.88 -22.47
#